data_AF-A0A8C5L390-F1
#
_entry.id   AF-A0A8C5L390-F1
#
_cell.length_a   1.000
_cell.length_b   1.000
_cell.length_c   1.000
_cell.angle_alpha   90.00
_cell.angle_beta   90.00
_cell.angle_gamma   90.00
#
_symmetry.space_group_name_H-M   'P 1'
#
loop_
_entity.id
_entity.type
_entity.pdbx_description
1 polymer ?
#
loop_
_entity_poly.entity_id
_entity_poly.type
_entity_poly.pdbx_seq_one_letter_code
_entity_poly.pdbx_strand_id
1 'polypeptide(L)'
;MAAANPWDPASAPNAAGQLLDRLVASGIVTEEMLNISKKRAPCFVNFSRQQQISDIQAEIYQKSLEIELLELEKDTADLVQPSYLSMVHLVELAVTFIERLETHLETIRNVPHLDASLKKM
;
A
#
# COMPACT_ATOMS: atom_id res chain seq x y z
N MET A 1 -38.28 41.49 -32.64
CA MET A 1 -38.75 40.55 -31.60
C MET A 1 -37.97 39.25 -31.78
N ALA A 2 -37.26 38.80 -30.75
CA ALA A 2 -36.58 37.49 -30.79
C ALA A 2 -37.65 36.40 -30.77
N ALA A 3 -37.62 35.48 -31.73
CA ALA A 3 -38.51 34.33 -31.74
C ALA A 3 -38.30 33.52 -30.47
N ALA A 4 -39.39 33.17 -29.78
CA ALA A 4 -39.35 32.35 -28.57
C ALA A 4 -38.63 31.03 -28.85
N ASN A 5 -37.84 30.55 -27.88
CA ASN A 5 -37.07 29.31 -28.00
C ASN A 5 -38.02 28.13 -28.29
N PRO A 6 -37.94 27.49 -29.48
CA PRO A 6 -38.80 26.36 -29.84
C PRO A 6 -38.56 25.11 -28.98
N TRP A 7 -37.53 25.09 -28.14
CA TRP A 7 -37.21 23.97 -27.27
C TRP A 7 -37.59 24.21 -25.81
N ASP A 8 -38.24 25.34 -25.51
CA ASP A 8 -38.74 25.62 -24.16
C ASP A 8 -40.05 24.83 -23.92
N PRO A 9 -40.10 23.93 -22.92
CA PRO A 9 -41.31 23.15 -22.60
C PRO A 9 -42.50 24.02 -22.16
N ALA A 10 -42.27 25.29 -21.79
CA ALA A 10 -43.34 26.24 -21.49
C ALA A 10 -43.92 26.92 -22.75
N SER A 11 -43.33 26.72 -23.93
CA SER A 11 -43.84 27.28 -25.17
C SER A 11 -45.05 26.48 -25.68
N ALA A 12 -46.14 27.21 -26.00
CA ALA A 12 -47.31 26.70 -26.71
C ALA A 12 -46.91 25.82 -27.92
N PRO A 13 -47.80 24.93 -28.43
CA PRO A 13 -47.42 23.90 -29.41
C PRO A 13 -46.66 24.51 -30.59
N ASN A 14 -45.34 24.33 -30.58
CA ASN A 14 -44.47 24.95 -31.58
C ASN A 14 -44.31 24.01 -32.77
N ALA A 15 -43.90 24.56 -33.92
CA ALA A 15 -43.79 23.81 -35.16
C ALA A 15 -42.86 22.59 -35.07
N ALA A 16 -41.82 22.62 -34.22
CA ALA A 16 -40.93 21.49 -34.02
C ALA A 16 -41.61 20.37 -33.22
N GLY A 17 -42.39 20.72 -32.18
CA GLY A 17 -43.20 19.75 -31.43
C GLY A 17 -44.21 19.01 -32.31
N GLN A 18 -44.93 19.75 -33.15
CA GLN A 18 -45.90 19.14 -34.08
C GLN A 18 -45.25 18.24 -35.14
N LEU A 19 -44.05 18.59 -35.62
CA LEU A 19 -43.30 17.74 -36.54
C LEU A 19 -42.83 16.44 -35.86
N LEU A 20 -42.35 16.53 -34.62
CA LEU A 20 -41.97 15.35 -33.84
C LEU A 20 -43.16 14.44 -33.58
N ASP A 21 -44.31 14.98 -33.18
CA ASP A 21 -45.55 14.21 -32.99
C ASP A 21 -45.97 13.50 -34.27
N ARG A 22 -45.82 14.16 -35.42
CA ARG A 22 -46.15 13.57 -36.73
C ARG A 22 -45.19 12.45 -37.13
N LEU A 23 -43.90 12.60 -36.82
CA LEU A 23 -42.88 11.56 -37.07
C LEU A 23 -43.07 10.34 -36.17
N VAL A 24 -43.54 10.56 -34.94
CA VAL A 24 -43.94 9.49 -34.02
C VAL A 24 -45.20 8.79 -34.52
N ALA A 25 -46.23 9.54 -34.90
CA ALA A 25 -47.47 9.00 -35.46
C ALA A 25 -47.28 8.25 -36.78
N SER A 26 -46.29 8.65 -37.60
CA SER A 26 -45.94 7.96 -38.84
C SER A 26 -45.06 6.72 -38.63
N GLY A 27 -44.64 6.43 -37.39
CA GLY A 27 -43.75 5.31 -37.06
C GLY A 27 -42.31 5.47 -37.57
N ILE A 28 -41.93 6.66 -38.06
CA ILE A 28 -40.57 6.95 -38.56
C ILE A 28 -39.61 7.08 -37.37
N VAL A 29 -40.10 7.59 -36.25
CA VAL A 29 -39.36 7.72 -34.99
C VAL A 29 -40.19 7.07 -33.89
N THR A 30 -39.60 6.17 -33.09
CA THR A 30 -40.29 5.61 -31.92
C THR A 30 -40.09 6.48 -30.69
N GLU A 31 -41.00 6.38 -29.73
CA GLU A 31 -40.85 7.05 -28.44
C GLU A 31 -39.62 6.55 -27.68
N GLU A 32 -39.26 5.26 -27.81
CA GLU A 32 -37.97 4.74 -27.40
C GLU A 32 -36.81 5.54 -28.01
N MET A 33 -36.79 5.78 -29.33
CA MET A 33 -35.70 6.50 -30.02
C MET A 33 -35.51 7.92 -29.49
N LEU A 34 -36.60 8.63 -29.18
CA LEU A 34 -36.55 9.95 -28.56
C LEU A 34 -36.03 9.90 -27.12
N ASN A 35 -36.35 8.84 -26.38
CA ASN A 35 -35.98 8.64 -24.98
C ASN A 35 -34.60 7.98 -24.77
N ILE A 36 -33.88 7.58 -25.82
CA ILE A 36 -32.51 7.00 -25.71
C ILE A 36 -31.56 7.94 -24.96
N SER A 37 -31.69 9.26 -25.14
CA SER A 37 -30.81 10.25 -24.51
C SER A 37 -31.06 10.43 -23.01
N LYS A 38 -32.26 10.11 -22.52
CA LYS A 38 -32.65 10.25 -21.09
C LYS A 38 -32.07 9.16 -20.18
N LYS A 39 -31.68 8.01 -20.71
CA LYS A 39 -31.32 6.81 -19.91
C LYS A 39 -29.84 6.71 -19.49
N ARG A 40 -28.96 7.64 -19.89
CA ARG A 40 -27.57 7.63 -19.41
C ARG A 40 -27.44 8.46 -18.14
N ALA A 41 -26.80 7.88 -17.13
CA ALA A 41 -26.35 8.64 -15.97
C ALA A 41 -25.60 9.89 -16.45
N PRO A 42 -25.87 11.09 -15.88
CA PRO A 42 -25.19 12.31 -16.29
C PRO A 42 -23.68 12.08 -16.34
N CYS A 43 -23.02 12.55 -17.39
CA CYS A 43 -21.59 12.36 -17.63
C CYS A 43 -20.73 12.68 -16.39
N PHE A 44 -21.15 13.66 -15.58
CA PHE A 44 -20.51 14.04 -14.32
C PHE A 44 -20.47 12.93 -13.24
N VAL A 45 -21.49 12.06 -13.17
CA VAL A 45 -21.50 10.93 -12.22
C VAL A 45 -20.43 9.90 -12.60
N ASN A 46 -20.18 9.70 -13.90
CA ASN A 46 -19.14 8.79 -14.36
C ASN A 46 -17.74 9.35 -14.04
N PHE A 47 -17.52 10.66 -14.20
CA PHE A 47 -16.26 11.29 -13.80
C PHE A 47 -16.02 11.17 -12.29
N SER A 48 -17.03 11.44 -11.47
CA SER A 48 -16.92 11.28 -10.01
C SER A 48 -16.61 9.83 -9.62
N ARG A 49 -17.23 8.86 -10.30
CA ARG A 49 -16.95 7.43 -10.08
C ARG A 49 -15.53 7.07 -10.51
N GLN A 50 -15.08 7.57 -11.65
CA GLN A 50 -13.73 7.30 -12.16
C GLN A 50 -12.66 7.87 -11.23
N GLN A 51 -12.88 9.08 -10.70
CA GLN A 51 -12.01 9.69 -9.70
C GLN A 51 -11.91 8.83 -8.45
N GLN A 52 -13.05 8.42 -7.88
CA GLN A 52 -13.06 7.55 -6.69
C GLN A 52 -12.33 6.22 -6.91
N ILE A 53 -12.48 5.61 -8.10
CA ILE A 53 -11.75 4.39 -8.44
C ILE A 53 -10.25 4.65 -8.45
N SER A 54 -9.80 5.76 -9.06
CA SER A 54 -8.39 6.14 -9.09
C SER A 54 -7.84 6.39 -7.68
N ASP A 55 -8.61 7.06 -6.82
CA ASP A 55 -8.21 7.35 -5.44
C ASP A 55 -8.06 6.05 -4.64
N ILE A 56 -9.04 5.14 -4.74
CA ILE A 56 -9.00 3.82 -4.09
C ILE A 56 -7.82 2.98 -4.61
N GLN A 57 -7.53 3.03 -5.91
CA GLN A 57 -6.38 2.32 -6.48
C GLN A 57 -5.05 2.83 -5.93
N ALA A 58 -4.91 4.15 -5.78
CA ALA A 58 -3.71 4.75 -5.19
C ALA A 58 -3.56 4.32 -3.71
N GLU A 59 -4.66 4.28 -2.95
CA GLU A 59 -4.65 3.82 -1.57
C GLU A 59 -4.27 2.33 -1.46
N ILE A 60 -4.82 1.48 -2.33
CA ILE A 60 -4.46 0.05 -2.41
C ILE A 60 -2.97 -0.11 -2.69
N TYR A 61 -2.44 0.63 -3.67
CA TYR A 61 -1.02 0.57 -4.02
C TYR A 61 -0.13 0.99 -2.85
N GLN A 62 -0.47 2.10 -2.18
CA GLN A 62 0.25 2.56 -1.00
C GLN A 62 0.25 1.50 0.12
N LYS A 63 -0.91 0.90 0.41
CA LYS A 63 -1.03 -0.16 1.43
C LYS A 63 -0.25 -1.42 1.05
N SER A 64 -0.23 -1.78 -0.23
CA SER A 64 0.56 -2.90 -0.73
C SER A 64 2.05 -2.72 -0.42
N LEU A 65 2.58 -1.52 -0.66
CA LEU A 65 3.97 -1.20 -0.37
C LEU A 65 4.26 -1.22 1.14
N GLU A 66 3.35 -0.71 1.96
CA GLU A 66 3.48 -0.75 3.42
C GLU A 66 3.55 -2.20 3.94
N ILE A 67 2.73 -3.10 3.38
CA ILE A 67 2.78 -4.54 3.70
C ILE A 67 4.12 -5.15 3.30
N GLU A 68 4.60 -4.91 2.07
CA GLU A 68 5.88 -5.44 1.60
C GLU A 68 7.05 -4.97 2.50
N LEU A 69 7.02 -3.72 2.97
CA LEU A 69 8.03 -3.19 3.87
C LEU A 69 7.99 -3.90 5.24
N LEU A 70 6.80 -4.10 5.80
CA LEU A 70 6.63 -4.80 7.07
C LEU A 70 7.05 -6.27 6.97
N GLU A 71 6.76 -6.94 5.84
CA GLU A 71 7.22 -8.30 5.59
C GLU A 71 8.75 -8.37 5.50
N LEU A 72 9.37 -7.43 4.80
CA LEU A 72 10.84 -7.35 4.70
C LEU A 72 11.49 -7.09 6.06
N GLU A 73 10.92 -6.21 6.88
CA GLU A 73 11.39 -5.94 8.24
C GLU A 73 11.31 -7.21 9.10
N LYS A 74 10.17 -7.91 9.05
CA LYS A 74 9.96 -9.17 9.77
C LYS A 74 10.95 -10.24 9.33
N ASP A 75 11.12 -10.46 8.03
CA ASP A 75 12.06 -11.47 7.48
C ASP A 75 13.51 -11.13 7.86
N THR A 76 13.86 -9.85 7.88
CA THR A 76 15.18 -9.38 8.34
C THR A 76 15.35 -9.60 9.84
N ALA A 77 14.32 -9.34 10.65
CA ALA A 77 14.35 -9.61 12.09
C ALA A 77 14.51 -11.11 12.38
N ASP A 78 13.81 -11.97 11.64
CA ASP A 78 13.91 -13.43 11.75
C ASP A 78 15.32 -13.94 11.37
N LEU A 79 16.03 -13.26 10.47
CA LEU A 79 17.43 -13.56 10.13
C LEU A 79 18.43 -13.03 11.17
N VAL A 80 18.21 -11.81 11.66
CA VAL A 80 19.15 -11.09 12.54
C VAL A 80 19.05 -11.57 13.98
N GLN A 81 17.85 -11.91 14.49
CA GLN A 81 17.69 -12.34 15.87
C GLN A 81 18.49 -13.62 16.21
N PRO A 82 18.42 -14.73 15.45
CA PRO A 82 19.19 -15.94 15.75
C PRO A 82 20.70 -15.73 15.65
N SER A 83 21.15 -14.93 14.69
CA SER A 83 22.57 -14.63 14.50
C SER A 83 23.11 -13.74 15.61
N TYR A 84 22.35 -12.73 16.04
CA TYR A 84 22.69 -11.89 17.18
C TYR A 84 22.77 -12.71 18.49
N LEU A 85 21.76 -13.54 18.78
CA LEU A 85 21.78 -14.41 19.96
C LEU A 85 22.98 -15.37 19.95
N SER A 86 23.31 -15.94 18.80
CA SER A 86 24.48 -16.80 18.65
C SER A 86 25.79 -16.05 18.91
N MET A 87 25.92 -14.81 18.42
CA MET A 87 27.08 -13.97 18.71
C MET A 87 27.18 -13.60 20.19
N VAL A 88 26.06 -13.26 20.84
CA VAL A 88 26.04 -12.96 22.28
C VAL A 88 26.54 -14.16 23.09
N HIS A 89 26.06 -15.37 22.81
CA HIS A 89 26.53 -16.58 23.50
C HIS A 89 28.03 -16.84 23.26
N LEU A 90 28.53 -16.60 22.05
CA LEU A 90 29.94 -16.80 21.75
C LEU A 90 30.83 -15.81 22.52
N VAL A 91 30.39 -14.55 22.62
CA VAL A 91 31.08 -13.53 23.41
C VAL A 91 31.06 -13.90 24.89
N GLU A 92 29.92 -14.34 25.43
CA GLU A 92 29.82 -14.78 26.83
C GLU A 92 30.75 -15.97 27.13
N LEU A 93 30.83 -16.95 26.23
CA LEU A 93 31.77 -18.06 26.35
C LEU A 93 33.24 -17.59 26.33
N ALA A 94 33.56 -16.62 25.46
CA ALA A 94 34.91 -16.06 25.39
C ALA A 94 35.28 -15.31 26.67
N VAL A 95 34.37 -14.52 27.23
CA VAL A 95 34.59 -13.78 28.49
C VAL A 95 34.83 -14.76 29.64
N THR A 96 33.94 -15.73 29.82
CA THR A 96 34.08 -16.74 30.89
C THR A 96 35.36 -17.57 30.75
N PHE A 97 35.77 -17.88 29.52
CA PHE A 97 37.05 -18.55 29.26
C PHE A 97 38.24 -17.69 29.69
N ILE A 98 38.24 -16.41 29.33
CA ILE A 98 39.32 -15.47 29.70
C ILE A 98 39.41 -15.34 31.22
N GLU A 99 38.31 -15.08 31.91
CA GLU A 99 38.28 -14.96 33.38
C GLU A 99 38.83 -16.21 34.07
N ARG A 100 38.45 -17.39 33.57
CA ARG A 100 38.95 -18.66 34.11
C ARG A 100 40.44 -18.85 33.83
N LEU A 101 40.91 -18.47 32.65
CA LEU A 101 42.32 -18.56 32.27
C LEU A 101 43.18 -17.62 33.12
N GLU A 102 42.72 -16.38 33.34
CA GLU A 102 43.35 -15.42 34.24
C GLU A 102 43.44 -15.95 35.68
N THR A 103 42.36 -16.53 36.19
CA THR A 103 42.34 -17.16 37.53
C THR A 103 43.36 -18.29 37.63
N HIS A 104 43.46 -19.13 36.60
CA HIS A 104 44.44 -20.22 36.55
C HIS A 104 45.88 -19.69 36.50
N LEU A 105 46.16 -18.66 35.68
CA LEU A 105 47.48 -18.03 35.59
C LEU A 105 47.89 -17.38 36.92
N GLU A 106 46.96 -16.68 37.58
CA GLU A 106 47.19 -16.07 38.89
C GLU A 106 47.50 -17.13 39.95
N THR A 107 46.79 -18.25 39.93
CA THR A 107 47.06 -19.38 40.83
C THR A 107 48.47 -19.93 40.63
N ILE A 108 48.90 -20.13 39.38
CA ILE A 108 50.24 -20.63 39.04
C ILE A 108 51.31 -19.63 39.49
N ARG A 109 51.10 -18.33 39.27
CA ARG A 109 52.02 -17.26 39.68
C ARG A 109 52.24 -17.24 41.20
N ASN A 110 51.20 -17.54 41.97
CA ASN A 110 51.24 -17.53 43.42
C ASN A 110 51.78 -18.84 44.06
N VAL A 111 52.15 -19.85 43.26
CA VAL A 111 52.77 -21.08 43.77
C VAL A 111 54.19 -20.78 44.29
N PRO A 112 54.49 -21.04 45.57
CA PRO A 112 55.85 -20.89 46.07
C PRO A 112 56.79 -21.88 45.37
N HIS A 113 58.00 -21.42 45.04
CA HIS A 113 59.07 -22.14 44.33
C HIS A 113 58.99 -22.18 42.79
N LEU A 114 57.98 -21.58 42.14
CA LEU A 114 57.92 -21.52 40.67
C LEU A 114 59.10 -20.72 40.06
N ASP A 115 59.44 -19.60 40.69
CA ASP A 115 60.56 -18.73 40.30
C ASP A 115 61.93 -19.46 40.36
N ALA A 116 62.10 -20.34 41.35
CA ALA A 116 63.32 -21.15 41.50
C ALA A 116 63.47 -22.23 40.41
N SER A 117 62.35 -22.74 39.89
CA SER A 117 62.33 -23.74 38.81
C SER A 117 62.55 -23.12 37.44
N LEU A 118 61.99 -21.93 37.18
CA LEU A 118 62.24 -21.18 35.93
C LEU A 118 63.70 -20.69 35.83
N LYS A 119 64.31 -20.29 36.96
CA LYS A 119 65.72 -19.85 37.00
C LYS A 119 66.75 -20.99 36.81
N LYS A 120 66.30 -22.24 36.86
CA LYS A 120 67.12 -23.45 36.64
C LYS A 120 66.98 -24.05 35.23
N MET A 121 66.04 -23.55 34.41
CA MET A 121 65.94 -23.89 32.98
C MET A 121 66.76 -22.94 32.12
#